data_AF-A0A925ZN19-F1
#
_entry.id   AF-A0A925ZN19-F1
#
_cell.length_a   1.000
_cell.length_b   1.000
_cell.length_c   1.000
_cell.angle_alpha   90.00
_cell.angle_beta   90.00
_cell.angle_gamma   90.00
#
_symmetry.space_group_name_H-M   'P 1'
#
loop_
_entity.id
_entity.type
_entity.pdbx_description
1 polymer ?
#
loop_
_entity_poly.entity_id
_entity_poly.type
_entity_poly.pdbx_seq_one_letter_code
_entity_poly.pdbx_strand_id
1 'polypeptide(L)'
;ELYDALGSITDALQCQIVVEDLPSDPGSVHLLLGEAELAALDGDTPRAIVLVTDGAANCMEGVPDGQIFTQYDEELAPLVAEVFDSGIPTYVIGIDIVDAIAEVPRANAYERLNEVADAGGVAREGAEAFYNTRDELELYDALGSITDALQCQIVVEDLPSDPGSVHLLLGEAELAYSETCEDEAGWRYAEGGAIELCAAACDEFVVAGTMRAGFDCIPVP
;
A
#
# COMPACT_ATOMS: atom_id res chain seq x y z
N GLU A 1 13.43 -12.73 -14.43
CA GLU A 1 12.04 -13.24 -14.44
C GLU A 1 11.17 -12.48 -13.44
N LEU A 2 11.48 -12.44 -12.12
CA LEU A 2 10.77 -11.54 -11.18
C LEU A 2 10.83 -10.06 -11.61
N TYR A 3 12.00 -9.52 -11.95
CA TYR A 3 12.14 -8.14 -12.43
C TYR A 3 11.39 -7.84 -13.74
N ASP A 4 11.21 -8.83 -14.63
CA ASP A 4 10.45 -8.65 -15.87
C ASP A 4 8.93 -8.64 -15.59
N ALA A 5 8.48 -9.43 -14.62
CA ALA A 5 7.11 -9.40 -14.13
C ALA A 5 6.78 -8.07 -13.45
N LEU A 6 7.69 -7.55 -12.62
CA LEU A 6 7.55 -6.26 -11.95
C LEU A 6 7.50 -5.10 -12.95
N GLY A 7 8.37 -5.11 -13.97
CA GLY A 7 8.32 -4.12 -15.07
C GLY A 7 7.05 -4.20 -15.93
N SER A 8 6.43 -5.38 -16.03
CA SER A 8 5.16 -5.55 -16.74
C SER A 8 3.94 -5.06 -15.95
N ILE A 9 4.01 -5.05 -14.61
CA ILE A 9 2.93 -4.59 -13.74
C ILE A 9 2.92 -3.05 -13.67
N THR A 10 4.10 -2.42 -13.63
CA THR A 10 4.22 -0.95 -13.68
C THR A 10 3.77 -0.35 -15.01
N ASP A 11 3.99 -1.03 -16.14
CA ASP A 11 3.53 -0.58 -17.47
C ASP A 11 1.99 -0.73 -17.67
N ALA A 12 1.32 -1.56 -16.86
CA ALA A 12 -0.12 -1.80 -16.95
C ALA A 12 -0.96 -0.83 -16.10
N LEU A 13 -0.32 -0.02 -15.24
CA LEU A 13 -0.98 0.83 -14.27
C LEU A 13 -0.83 2.32 -14.61
N GLN A 14 -1.90 3.08 -14.45
CA GLN A 14 -1.83 4.54 -14.36
C GLN A 14 -1.36 5.02 -12.98
N CYS A 15 -0.98 4.11 -12.08
CA CYS A 15 -0.42 4.38 -10.75
C CYS A 15 1.08 4.04 -10.74
N GLN A 16 1.88 4.79 -9.99
CA GLN A 16 3.31 4.53 -9.87
C GLN A 16 3.60 3.74 -8.59
N ILE A 17 4.03 2.49 -8.78
CA ILE A 17 4.44 1.58 -7.72
C ILE A 17 5.96 1.51 -7.72
N VAL A 18 6.58 1.84 -6.58
CA VAL A 18 7.98 1.46 -6.33
C VAL A 18 7.98 0.13 -5.60
N VAL A 19 8.60 -0.87 -6.22
CA VAL A 19 8.79 -2.19 -5.61
C VAL A 19 10.23 -2.27 -5.12
N GLU A 20 10.37 -2.42 -3.82
CA GLU A 20 11.66 -2.51 -3.17
C GLU A 20 11.90 -3.94 -2.73
N ASP A 21 12.71 -4.63 -3.53
CA ASP A 21 13.44 -5.80 -3.07
C ASP A 21 14.51 -5.28 -2.12
N LEU A 22 14.64 -5.85 -0.92
CA LEU A 22 15.66 -5.47 0.06
C LEU A 22 16.89 -6.40 -0.01
N PRO A 23 17.77 -6.33 -1.03
CA PRO A 23 18.99 -7.11 -1.02
C PRO A 23 20.03 -6.45 -0.11
N SER A 24 20.36 -7.03 1.05
CA SER A 24 21.52 -6.68 1.91
C SER A 24 21.75 -5.20 2.31
N ASP A 25 20.91 -4.27 1.88
CA ASP A 25 20.93 -2.83 2.18
C ASP A 25 19.86 -2.49 3.24
N PRO A 26 20.01 -1.39 4.00
CA PRO A 26 19.08 -1.02 5.05
C PRO A 26 17.66 -0.83 4.52
N GLY A 27 16.66 -1.47 5.14
CA GLY A 27 15.25 -1.33 4.76
C GLY A 27 14.77 0.12 4.77
N SER A 28 15.24 0.91 5.75
CA SER A 28 14.99 2.35 5.85
C SER A 28 15.62 3.16 4.71
N VAL A 29 16.79 2.76 4.19
CA VAL A 29 17.46 3.47 3.08
C VAL A 29 16.79 3.19 1.75
N HIS A 30 16.34 1.96 1.51
CA HIS A 30 15.51 1.66 0.35
C HIS A 30 14.24 2.50 0.42
N LEU A 31 13.51 2.47 1.55
CA LEU A 31 12.26 3.21 1.67
C LEU A 31 12.39 4.72 1.36
N LEU A 32 13.49 5.36 1.80
CA LEU A 32 13.82 6.75 1.46
C LEU A 32 14.13 6.96 -0.03
N LEU A 33 14.75 5.99 -0.70
CA LEU A 33 14.98 6.02 -2.14
C LEU A 33 13.65 5.92 -2.90
N GLY A 34 12.78 4.99 -2.51
CA GLY A 34 11.45 4.86 -3.10
C GLY A 34 10.60 6.12 -2.91
N GLU A 35 10.59 6.71 -1.72
CA GLU A 35 9.91 8.00 -1.47
C GLU A 35 10.48 9.12 -2.36
N ALA A 36 11.81 9.24 -2.45
CA ALA A 36 12.46 10.27 -3.26
C ALA A 36 12.16 10.11 -4.77
N GLU A 37 12.06 8.88 -5.27
CA GLU A 37 11.63 8.60 -6.64
C GLU A 37 10.18 9.01 -6.84
N LEU A 38 9.28 8.62 -5.93
CA LEU A 38 7.87 8.99 -5.96
C LEU A 38 7.63 10.51 -5.84
N ALA A 39 8.46 11.22 -5.09
CA ALA A 39 8.41 12.68 -4.94
C ALA A 39 8.84 13.43 -6.22
N ALA A 40 9.59 12.78 -7.12
CA ALA A 40 10.02 13.35 -8.39
C ALA A 40 8.96 13.25 -9.50
N LEU A 41 7.84 12.55 -9.24
CA LEU A 41 6.78 12.26 -10.19
C LEU A 41 5.63 13.29 -10.06
N ASP A 42 4.80 13.40 -11.10
CA ASP A 42 3.65 14.31 -11.10
C ASP A 42 2.67 13.94 -9.97
N GLY A 43 2.43 14.88 -9.05
CA GLY A 43 1.68 14.65 -7.80
C GLY A 43 0.20 14.28 -7.95
N ASP A 44 -0.35 14.35 -9.17
CA ASP A 44 -1.73 13.96 -9.48
C ASP A 44 -1.88 12.44 -9.71
N THR A 45 -0.77 11.69 -9.71
CA THR A 45 -0.77 10.23 -9.89
C THR A 45 -0.85 9.55 -8.53
N PRO A 46 -1.74 8.55 -8.33
CA PRO A 46 -1.69 7.72 -7.13
C PRO A 46 -0.35 7.00 -7.02
N ARG A 47 0.24 7.05 -5.82
CA ARG A 47 1.58 6.53 -5.51
C ARG A 47 1.49 5.57 -4.36
N ALA A 48 2.24 4.47 -4.43
CA ALA A 48 2.34 3.52 -3.34
C ALA A 48 3.72 2.86 -3.33
N ILE A 49 4.12 2.39 -2.16
CA ILE A 49 5.31 1.57 -1.98
C ILE A 49 4.88 0.13 -1.74
N VAL A 50 5.54 -0.81 -2.40
CA VAL A 50 5.42 -2.24 -2.11
C VAL A 50 6.76 -2.72 -1.58
N LEU A 51 6.81 -2.98 -0.28
CA LEU A 51 7.95 -3.52 0.43
C LEU A 51 7.94 -5.04 0.34
N VAL A 52 8.97 -5.65 -0.25
CA VAL A 52 9.09 -7.11 -0.37
C VAL A 52 10.33 -7.60 0.37
N THR A 53 10.16 -8.57 1.28
CA THR A 53 11.27 -9.10 2.09
C THR A 53 11.09 -10.57 2.48
N ASP A 54 12.19 -11.31 2.63
CA ASP A 54 12.22 -12.69 3.13
C ASP A 54 12.59 -12.79 4.62
N GLY A 55 12.73 -11.65 5.30
CA GLY A 55 13.14 -11.61 6.69
C GLY A 55 12.98 -10.24 7.37
N ALA A 56 13.49 -10.17 8.59
CA ALA A 56 13.48 -8.93 9.36
C ALA A 56 14.55 -7.96 8.84
N ALA A 57 14.20 -6.68 8.71
CA ALA A 57 15.12 -5.63 8.28
C ALA A 57 16.31 -5.50 9.25
N ASN A 58 17.53 -5.69 8.76
CA ASN A 58 18.71 -5.79 9.61
C ASN A 58 19.99 -5.30 8.93
N CYS A 59 19.89 -4.36 8.00
CA CYS A 59 21.04 -3.93 7.21
C CYS A 59 21.38 -2.45 7.46
N MET A 60 21.29 -2.00 8.71
CA MET A 60 21.41 -0.58 9.10
C MET A 60 22.73 0.09 8.65
N GLU A 61 22.63 1.34 8.21
CA GLU A 61 23.78 2.20 7.91
C GLU A 61 24.35 2.82 9.20
N GLY A 62 25.66 3.10 9.25
CA GLY A 62 26.27 3.82 10.37
C GLY A 62 26.51 3.00 11.65
N VAL A 63 26.18 1.70 11.66
CA VAL A 63 26.56 0.76 12.72
C VAL A 63 27.88 0.03 12.41
N PRO A 64 28.65 -0.41 13.42
CA PRO A 64 29.87 -1.18 13.20
C PRO A 64 29.62 -2.49 12.43
N ASP A 65 30.53 -2.88 11.53
CA ASP A 65 30.41 -4.05 10.65
C ASP A 65 29.95 -5.36 11.33
N GLY A 66 30.39 -5.60 12.57
CA GLY A 66 30.00 -6.80 13.33
C GLY A 66 28.57 -6.77 13.88
N GLN A 67 27.86 -5.65 13.71
CA GLN A 67 26.51 -5.42 14.23
C GLN A 67 25.46 -5.25 13.14
N ILE A 68 25.86 -4.90 11.91
CA ILE A 68 24.98 -4.62 10.77
C ILE A 68 23.86 -5.66 10.70
N PHE A 69 24.19 -6.93 10.43
CA PHE A 69 23.21 -8.01 10.27
C PHE A 69 22.54 -8.52 11.55
N THR A 70 23.02 -8.12 12.73
CA THR A 70 22.63 -8.76 14.00
C THR A 70 21.50 -8.06 14.73
N GLN A 71 21.21 -6.83 14.33
CA GLN A 71 20.21 -5.97 14.94
C GLN A 71 19.12 -5.67 13.93
N TYR A 72 17.89 -5.66 14.43
CA TYR A 72 16.76 -5.20 13.66
C TYR A 72 16.82 -3.68 13.48
N ASP A 73 16.41 -3.21 12.31
CA ASP A 73 16.25 -1.81 11.99
C ASP A 73 14.94 -1.28 12.60
N GLU A 74 15.04 -0.78 13.84
CA GLU A 74 13.89 -0.19 14.56
C GLU A 74 13.43 1.15 13.94
N GLU A 75 14.17 1.73 12.98
CA GLU A 75 13.78 2.97 12.30
C GLU A 75 12.81 2.72 11.12
N LEU A 76 12.69 1.48 10.65
CA LEU A 76 11.86 1.14 9.49
C LEU A 76 10.37 1.48 9.69
N ALA A 77 9.74 1.00 10.76
CA ALA A 77 8.31 1.25 11.00
C ALA A 77 8.00 2.74 11.24
N PRO A 78 8.78 3.50 12.05
CA PRO A 78 8.61 4.95 12.15
C PRO A 78 8.72 5.67 10.80
N LEU A 79 9.68 5.28 9.96
CA LEU A 79 9.85 5.91 8.65
C LEU A 79 8.67 5.57 7.71
N VAL A 80 8.15 4.34 7.74
CA VAL A 80 6.94 3.98 6.98
C VAL A 80 5.74 4.83 7.42
N ALA A 81 5.59 5.11 8.71
CA ALA A 81 4.53 6.00 9.19
C ALA A 81 4.72 7.45 8.67
N GLU A 82 5.96 7.95 8.61
CA GLU A 82 6.24 9.28 8.02
C GLU A 82 5.91 9.32 6.52
N VAL A 83 6.22 8.26 5.78
CA VAL A 83 5.86 8.12 4.36
C VAL A 83 4.33 8.06 4.19
N PHE A 84 3.63 7.34 5.06
CA PHE A 84 2.16 7.30 5.05
C PHE A 84 1.55 8.68 5.36
N ASP A 85 2.09 9.43 6.33
CA ASP A 85 1.69 10.81 6.63
C ASP A 85 1.88 11.76 5.44
N SER A 86 2.78 11.43 4.49
CA SER A 86 2.96 12.14 3.22
C SER A 86 1.93 11.77 2.14
N GLY A 87 1.01 10.85 2.45
CA GLY A 87 -0.04 10.36 1.55
C GLY A 87 0.37 9.19 0.66
N ILE A 88 1.44 8.47 1.01
CA ILE A 88 1.94 7.32 0.24
C ILE A 88 1.76 6.05 1.07
N PRO A 89 0.75 5.20 0.78
CA PRO A 89 0.58 3.93 1.48
C PRO A 89 1.72 2.95 1.17
N THR A 90 2.04 2.10 2.15
CA THR A 90 3.06 1.05 2.02
C THR A 90 2.44 -0.33 2.22
N TYR A 91 2.42 -1.14 1.18
CA TYR A 91 2.03 -2.54 1.22
C TYR A 91 3.24 -3.42 1.55
N VAL A 92 3.07 -4.40 2.42
CA VAL A 92 4.16 -5.29 2.86
C VAL A 92 3.92 -6.71 2.36
N ILE A 93 4.91 -7.28 1.67
CA ILE A 93 4.94 -8.68 1.23
C ILE A 93 6.13 -9.38 1.90
N GLY A 94 5.82 -10.39 2.70
CA GLY A 94 6.78 -11.34 3.25
C GLY A 94 6.93 -12.58 2.38
N ILE A 95 8.15 -13.10 2.24
CA ILE A 95 8.45 -14.36 1.56
C ILE A 95 8.86 -15.40 2.61
N ASP A 96 8.05 -16.46 2.74
CA ASP A 96 8.21 -17.57 3.66
C ASP A 96 8.46 -17.13 5.12
N ILE A 97 7.73 -16.10 5.56
CA ILE A 97 7.89 -15.55 6.90
C ILE A 97 7.25 -16.49 7.91
N VAL A 98 8.05 -16.89 8.90
CA VAL A 98 7.63 -17.71 10.02
C VAL A 98 7.51 -16.87 11.28
N ASP A 99 6.46 -17.15 12.08
CA ASP A 99 6.28 -16.56 13.41
C ASP A 99 7.24 -17.24 14.41
N ALA A 100 8.50 -16.80 14.36
CA ALA A 100 9.57 -17.29 15.19
C ALA A 100 10.69 -16.26 15.32
N ILE A 101 11.33 -16.22 16.49
CA ILE A 101 12.53 -15.41 16.70
C ILE A 101 13.70 -16.06 15.95
N ALA A 102 14.25 -15.35 14.97
CA ALA A 102 15.50 -15.70 14.29
C ALA A 102 16.71 -15.41 15.18
N GLU A 103 17.86 -16.05 14.90
CA GLU A 103 19.11 -15.77 15.61
C GLU A 103 19.80 -14.49 15.10
N VAL A 104 19.65 -14.17 13.80
CA VAL A 104 20.30 -13.06 13.11
C VAL A 104 19.34 -12.46 12.08
N PRO A 105 18.83 -11.22 12.27
CA PRO A 105 18.89 -10.48 13.53
C PRO A 105 18.10 -11.23 14.61
N ARG A 106 18.34 -10.91 15.89
CA ARG A 106 17.51 -11.48 16.96
C ARG A 106 16.15 -10.77 17.04
N ALA A 107 15.26 -11.11 16.11
CA ALA A 107 13.91 -10.57 16.01
C ALA A 107 12.94 -11.62 15.47
N ASN A 108 11.66 -11.40 15.70
CA ASN A 108 10.59 -12.15 15.06
C ASN A 108 10.13 -11.37 13.82
N ALA A 109 10.48 -11.85 12.63
CA ALA A 109 10.15 -11.16 11.38
C ALA A 109 8.63 -11.01 11.21
N TYR A 110 7.83 -11.99 11.63
CA TYR A 110 6.38 -11.91 11.59
C TYR A 110 5.85 -10.72 12.39
N GLU A 111 6.27 -10.59 13.66
CA GLU A 111 5.84 -9.47 14.51
C GLU A 111 6.27 -8.12 13.91
N ARG A 112 7.50 -8.03 13.40
CA ARG A 112 8.04 -6.79 12.83
C ARG A 112 7.38 -6.37 11.53
N LEU A 113 7.03 -7.31 10.66
CA LEU A 113 6.33 -6.98 9.42
C LEU A 113 4.86 -6.61 9.67
N ASN A 114 4.23 -7.11 10.73
CA ASN A 114 2.93 -6.60 11.17
C ASN A 114 3.04 -5.12 11.59
N GLU A 115 4.04 -4.78 12.43
CA GLU A 115 4.29 -3.38 12.84
C GLU A 115 4.50 -2.45 11.64
N VAL A 116 5.24 -2.90 10.63
CA VAL A 116 5.49 -2.12 9.41
C VAL A 116 4.23 -1.99 8.55
N ALA A 117 3.43 -3.05 8.41
CA ALA A 117 2.18 -2.99 7.67
C ALA A 117 1.14 -2.07 8.32
N ASP A 118 1.05 -2.11 9.66
CA ASP A 118 0.20 -1.19 10.43
C ASP A 118 0.65 0.27 10.25
N ALA A 119 1.95 0.53 10.28
CA ALA A 119 2.50 1.86 10.02
C ALA A 119 2.23 2.34 8.57
N GLY A 120 2.13 1.43 7.61
CA GLY A 120 1.93 1.72 6.19
C GLY A 120 0.50 2.11 5.81
N GLY A 121 -0.45 2.05 6.74
CA GLY A 121 -1.83 2.50 6.57
C GLY A 121 -2.73 1.61 5.71
N VAL A 122 -2.22 0.48 5.22
CA VAL A 122 -2.95 -0.49 4.37
C VAL A 122 -2.78 -1.93 4.87
N ALA A 123 -2.70 -2.09 6.19
CA ALA A 123 -2.66 -3.38 6.86
C ALA A 123 -3.86 -4.26 6.49
N ARG A 124 -3.60 -5.55 6.25
CA ARG A 124 -4.64 -6.55 6.04
C ARG A 124 -5.39 -6.81 7.33
N GLU A 125 -6.69 -7.08 7.22
CA GLU A 125 -7.48 -7.51 8.37
C GLU A 125 -7.03 -8.89 8.87
N GLY A 126 -6.98 -9.04 10.20
CA GLY A 126 -6.69 -10.31 10.86
C GLY A 126 -5.43 -10.25 11.71
N ALA A 127 -4.87 -11.42 11.99
CA ALA A 127 -3.65 -11.55 12.81
C ALA A 127 -2.36 -11.33 12.00
N GLU A 128 -2.44 -11.41 10.67
CA GLU A 128 -1.33 -11.20 9.73
C GLU A 128 -1.68 -10.02 8.84
N ALA A 129 -1.12 -8.85 9.16
CA ALA A 129 -1.36 -7.56 8.53
C ALA A 129 -0.63 -7.40 7.18
N PHE A 130 0.25 -8.32 6.81
CA PHE A 130 1.03 -8.29 5.57
C PHE A 130 0.70 -9.48 4.66
N TYR A 131 1.12 -9.45 3.39
CA TYR A 131 0.96 -10.58 2.47
C TYR A 131 2.10 -11.57 2.67
N ASN A 132 1.85 -12.74 3.24
CA ASN A 132 2.88 -13.76 3.40
C ASN A 132 2.77 -14.80 2.28
N THR A 133 3.83 -14.95 1.50
CA THR A 133 3.86 -15.74 0.25
C THR A 133 4.92 -16.83 0.34
N ARG A 134 4.66 -18.01 -0.22
CA ARG A 134 5.58 -19.17 -0.16
C ARG A 134 6.16 -19.58 -1.50
N ASP A 135 5.56 -19.09 -2.57
CA ASP A 135 5.97 -19.39 -3.93
C ASP A 135 5.63 -18.24 -4.87
N GLU A 136 6.07 -18.38 -6.12
CA GLU A 136 5.88 -17.37 -7.16
C GLU A 136 4.40 -17.08 -7.43
N LEU A 137 3.53 -18.10 -7.37
CA LEU A 137 2.11 -17.92 -7.66
C LEU A 137 1.44 -17.07 -6.57
N GLU A 138 1.73 -17.36 -5.30
CA GLU A 138 1.23 -16.55 -4.19
C GLU A 138 1.75 -15.10 -4.23
N LEU A 139 2.99 -14.89 -4.70
CA LEU A 139 3.53 -13.55 -4.93
C LEU A 139 2.80 -12.80 -6.04
N TYR A 140 2.49 -13.47 -7.16
CA TYR A 140 1.67 -12.87 -8.22
C TYR A 140 0.27 -12.50 -7.73
N ASP A 141 -0.36 -13.37 -6.96
CA ASP A 141 -1.69 -13.12 -6.40
C ASP A 141 -1.68 -11.94 -5.41
N ALA A 142 -0.63 -11.82 -4.59
CA ALA A 142 -0.44 -10.69 -3.69
C ALA A 142 -0.25 -9.37 -4.45
N LEU A 143 0.63 -9.34 -5.46
CA LEU A 143 0.85 -8.16 -6.31
C LEU A 143 -0.41 -7.78 -7.10
N GLY A 144 -1.18 -8.76 -7.57
CA GLY A 144 -2.48 -8.54 -8.20
C GLY A 144 -3.46 -7.90 -7.23
N SER A 145 -3.57 -8.42 -6.00
CA SER A 145 -4.47 -7.87 -4.97
C SER A 145 -4.12 -6.42 -4.59
N ILE A 146 -2.83 -6.09 -4.51
CA ILE A 146 -2.36 -4.71 -4.26
C ILE A 146 -2.70 -3.81 -5.45
N THR A 147 -2.49 -4.31 -6.67
CA THR A 147 -2.80 -3.60 -7.90
C THR A 147 -4.29 -3.27 -7.97
N ASP A 148 -5.14 -4.24 -7.70
CA ASP A 148 -6.60 -4.06 -7.67
C ASP A 148 -6.97 -3.02 -6.61
N ALA A 149 -6.42 -3.12 -5.40
CA ALA A 149 -6.68 -2.14 -4.33
C ALA A 149 -6.31 -0.70 -4.73
N LEU A 150 -5.19 -0.50 -5.42
CA LEU A 150 -4.76 0.82 -5.91
C LEU A 150 -5.68 1.36 -7.02
N GLN A 151 -6.20 0.49 -7.88
CA GLN A 151 -7.16 0.87 -8.91
C GLN A 151 -8.54 1.21 -8.33
N CYS A 152 -8.91 0.61 -7.20
CA CYS A 152 -10.19 0.81 -6.53
C CYS A 152 -10.21 2.00 -5.58
N GLN A 153 -9.07 2.65 -5.33
CA GLN A 153 -8.98 3.81 -4.46
C GLN A 153 -8.90 5.12 -5.26
N ILE A 154 -9.73 6.08 -4.87
CA ILE A 154 -9.79 7.41 -5.46
C ILE A 154 -9.40 8.42 -4.38
N VAL A 155 -8.26 9.06 -4.55
CA VAL A 155 -7.82 10.16 -3.69
C VAL A 155 -8.42 11.46 -4.21
N VAL A 156 -9.09 12.21 -3.33
CA VAL A 156 -9.67 13.52 -3.65
C VAL A 156 -9.18 14.54 -2.62
N GLU A 157 -8.64 15.66 -3.10
CA GLU A 157 -8.35 16.80 -2.24
C GLU A 157 -9.65 17.36 -1.63
N ASP A 158 -9.61 17.72 -0.34
CA ASP A 158 -10.75 18.27 0.41
C ASP A 158 -12.02 17.39 0.40
N LEU A 159 -11.85 16.07 0.54
CA LEU A 159 -12.96 15.13 0.63
C LEU A 159 -13.94 15.51 1.78
N PRO A 160 -15.23 15.75 1.50
CA PRO A 160 -16.21 16.09 2.54
C PRO A 160 -16.33 14.97 3.59
N SER A 161 -16.46 15.33 4.87
CA SER A 161 -16.61 14.34 5.93
C SER A 161 -17.98 13.66 5.96
N ASP A 162 -18.99 14.27 5.36
CA ASP A 162 -20.34 13.71 5.21
C ASP A 162 -20.46 12.96 3.89
N PRO A 163 -20.61 11.61 3.88
CA PRO A 163 -20.81 10.85 2.66
C PRO A 163 -22.05 11.29 1.86
N GLY A 164 -23.06 11.85 2.52
CA GLY A 164 -24.26 12.36 1.86
C GLY A 164 -24.01 13.58 0.96
N SER A 165 -22.85 14.23 1.09
CA SER A 165 -22.41 15.35 0.26
C SER A 165 -21.52 14.92 -0.92
N VAL A 166 -21.28 13.61 -1.10
CA VAL A 166 -20.42 13.04 -2.14
C VAL A 166 -21.27 12.28 -3.16
N HIS A 167 -21.14 12.64 -4.42
CA HIS A 167 -21.85 12.03 -5.54
C HIS A 167 -20.85 11.41 -6.52
N LEU A 168 -20.80 10.08 -6.56
CA LEU A 168 -19.92 9.34 -7.48
C LEU A 168 -20.74 8.75 -8.61
N LEU A 169 -20.42 9.13 -9.84
CA LEU A 169 -21.09 8.63 -11.03
C LEU A 169 -20.14 7.83 -11.92
N LEU A 170 -20.47 6.56 -12.12
CA LEU A 170 -19.83 5.71 -13.10
C LEU A 170 -20.70 5.66 -14.36
N GLY A 171 -20.28 6.39 -15.39
CA GLY A 171 -21.11 6.65 -16.57
C GLY A 171 -22.33 7.52 -16.25
N GLU A 172 -23.53 6.91 -16.25
CA GLU A 172 -24.80 7.54 -15.86
C GLU A 172 -25.35 6.98 -14.53
N ALA A 173 -24.70 5.95 -13.96
CA ALA A 173 -25.12 5.33 -12.71
C ALA A 173 -24.46 6.04 -11.52
N GLU A 174 -25.24 6.39 -10.50
CA GLU A 174 -24.73 6.90 -9.24
C GLU A 174 -24.46 5.74 -8.28
N LEU A 175 -23.25 5.69 -7.72
CA LEU A 175 -22.84 4.68 -6.76
C LEU A 175 -23.34 5.06 -5.37
N ALA A 176 -23.95 4.09 -4.67
CA ALA A 176 -24.42 4.30 -3.31
C ALA A 176 -23.28 4.20 -2.29
N TYR A 177 -23.29 5.07 -1.28
CA TYR A 177 -22.43 4.89 -0.12
C TYR A 177 -22.80 3.61 0.64
N SER A 178 -21.81 2.81 1.00
CA SER A 178 -21.97 1.56 1.74
C SER A 178 -20.83 1.37 2.72
N GLU A 179 -21.10 1.35 4.02
CA GLU A 179 -20.05 1.14 5.04
C GLU A 179 -19.39 -0.24 4.95
N THR A 180 -20.13 -1.25 4.47
CA THR A 180 -19.73 -2.66 4.52
C THR A 180 -19.40 -3.27 3.17
N CYS A 181 -19.71 -2.59 2.06
CA CYS A 181 -19.59 -3.12 0.70
C CYS A 181 -20.34 -4.45 0.45
N GLU A 182 -21.37 -4.79 1.24
CA GLU A 182 -22.11 -6.06 1.10
C GLU A 182 -22.77 -6.25 -0.28
N ASP A 183 -23.25 -5.17 -0.89
CA ASP A 183 -23.90 -5.20 -2.22
C ASP A 183 -22.90 -5.12 -3.38
N GLU A 184 -21.59 -5.05 -3.10
CA GLU A 184 -20.45 -4.96 -4.04
C GLU A 184 -20.45 -3.76 -5.01
N ALA A 185 -21.57 -3.05 -5.20
CA ALA A 185 -21.77 -1.99 -6.20
C ALA A 185 -21.65 -0.56 -5.64
N GLY A 186 -21.19 -0.40 -4.40
CA GLY A 186 -21.12 0.89 -3.71
C GLY A 186 -19.72 1.49 -3.63
N TRP A 187 -19.58 2.47 -2.74
CA TRP A 187 -18.30 3.04 -2.33
C TRP A 187 -18.31 3.35 -0.83
N ARG A 188 -17.12 3.49 -0.23
CA ARG A 188 -16.93 3.87 1.18
C ARG A 188 -15.73 4.78 1.38
N TYR A 189 -15.57 5.30 2.58
CA TYR A 189 -14.30 5.92 2.96
C TYR A 189 -13.28 4.85 3.33
N ALA A 190 -12.11 4.94 2.69
CA ALA A 190 -10.94 4.18 3.07
C ALA A 190 -10.30 4.78 4.32
N GLU A 191 -9.53 3.97 5.04
CA GLU A 191 -8.58 4.50 6.02
C GLU A 191 -7.54 5.38 5.29
N GLY A 192 -7.23 6.55 5.84
CA GLY A 192 -6.34 7.53 5.19
C GLY A 192 -7.03 8.63 4.37
N GLY A 193 -8.37 8.67 4.33
CA GLY A 193 -9.11 9.80 3.74
C GLY A 193 -9.28 9.72 2.22
N ALA A 194 -9.26 8.50 1.66
CA ALA A 194 -9.60 8.23 0.27
C ALA A 194 -11.01 7.66 0.14
N ILE A 195 -11.51 7.58 -1.09
CA ILE A 195 -12.70 6.81 -1.46
C ILE A 195 -12.24 5.42 -1.89
N GLU A 196 -12.89 4.38 -1.39
CA GLU A 196 -12.73 3.00 -1.85
C GLU A 196 -13.99 2.55 -2.59
N LEU A 197 -13.83 2.03 -3.80
CA LEU A 197 -14.90 1.40 -4.55
C LEU A 197 -15.08 -0.04 -4.10
N CYS A 198 -16.33 -0.45 -3.85
CA CYS A 198 -16.63 -1.85 -3.58
C CYS A 198 -16.34 -2.71 -4.83
N ALA A 199 -16.12 -4.02 -4.64
CA ALA A 199 -15.57 -4.91 -5.67
C ALA A 199 -16.20 -4.78 -7.07
N ALA A 200 -17.53 -4.89 -7.19
CA ALA A 200 -18.21 -4.78 -8.48
C ALA A 200 -18.14 -3.37 -9.07
N ALA A 201 -18.24 -2.33 -8.24
CA ALA A 201 -18.07 -0.95 -8.70
C ALA A 201 -16.64 -0.68 -9.20
N CYS A 202 -15.64 -1.28 -8.57
CA CYS A 202 -14.26 -1.18 -8.99
C CYS A 202 -14.01 -1.90 -10.33
N ASP A 203 -14.51 -3.13 -10.49
CA ASP A 203 -14.41 -3.87 -11.76
C ASP A 203 -15.00 -3.06 -12.93
N GLU A 204 -16.15 -2.43 -12.71
CA GLU A 204 -16.75 -1.55 -13.72
C GLU A 204 -15.91 -0.30 -13.97
N PHE A 205 -15.31 0.29 -12.92
CA PHE A 205 -14.45 1.47 -13.04
C PHE A 205 -13.19 1.18 -13.83
N VAL A 206 -12.50 0.07 -13.57
CA VAL A 206 -11.29 -0.36 -14.30
C VAL A 206 -11.60 -0.50 -15.80
N VAL A 207 -12.78 -1.00 -16.15
CA VAL A 207 -13.23 -1.12 -17.55
C VAL A 207 -13.62 0.23 -18.15
N ALA A 208 -14.33 1.07 -17.40
CA ALA A 208 -14.81 2.37 -17.87
C ALA A 208 -13.69 3.42 -18.00
N GLY A 209 -12.66 3.30 -17.17
CA GLY A 209 -11.48 4.17 -17.11
C GLY A 209 -11.73 5.60 -16.62
N THR A 210 -12.98 5.99 -16.36
CA THR A 210 -13.34 7.34 -15.89
C THR A 210 -14.56 7.31 -14.99
N MET A 211 -14.55 8.16 -13.96
CA MET A 211 -15.67 8.41 -13.05
C MET A 211 -15.86 9.92 -12.88
N ARG A 212 -17.07 10.37 -12.55
CA ARG A 212 -17.32 11.76 -12.15
C ARG A 212 -17.59 11.80 -10.65
N ALA A 213 -16.78 12.57 -9.92
CA ALA A 213 -17.07 12.95 -8.55
C ALA A 213 -17.66 14.36 -8.50
N GLY A 214 -18.77 14.51 -7.77
CA GLY A 214 -19.39 15.79 -7.45
C GLY A 214 -19.51 15.94 -5.95
N PHE A 215 -19.30 17.15 -5.45
CA PHE A 215 -19.43 17.47 -4.03
C PHE A 215 -20.46 18.58 -3.84
N ASP A 216 -21.33 18.41 -2.86
CA ASP A 216 -22.26 19.46 -2.47
C ASP A 216 -21.49 20.64 -1.86
N CYS A 217 -21.70 21.83 -2.42
CA CYS A 217 -21.14 23.06 -1.86
C CYS A 217 -21.88 23.41 -0.57
N ILE A 218 -21.26 23.15 0.60
CA ILE A 218 -21.77 23.68 1.87
C ILE A 218 -21.43 25.18 1.92
N PRO A 219 -22.43 26.09 1.97
CA PRO A 219 -22.15 27.51 2.09
C PRO A 219 -21.50 27.81 3.44
N VAL A 220 -20.28 28.34 3.42
CA VAL A 220 -19.57 28.78 4.63
C VAL A 220 -20.28 30.01 5.22
N PRO A 221 -20.65 30.03 6.52
CA PRO A 221 -21.32 31.16 7.16
C PRO A 221 -20.52 32.47 7.19
#